data_AF-A0A4Y7SJY6-F1
#
_entry.id   AF-A0A4Y7SJY6-F1
#
_cell.length_a   1.000
_cell.length_b   1.000
_cell.length_c   1.000
_cell.angle_alpha   90.00
_cell.angle_beta   90.00
_cell.angle_gamma   90.00
#
_symmetry.space_group_name_H-M   'P 1'
#
loop_
_entity.id
_entity.type
_entity.pdbx_description
1 polymer ?
#
loop_
_entity_poly.entity_id
_entity_poly.type
_entity_poly.pdbx_seq_one_letter_code
_entity_poly.pdbx_strand_id
1 'polypeptide(L)'
;FARSLMISENHVRLAHYDRSGPYITPLCNIHSKPTLLVRLILGLTCPNEDVLGLDTSIQWAIDEETGRKVSGTIRVDEHSDENQTLTTVTYNLDMGKPPLIRPTIRGRGTVCWHAIHPSTNEGVLIKDAWRSGERTSEVEHLRSAAGIRGVVELLAYQDFCAETRTFRPQPFTAKDFGNKIKMRAVLKRYGASIWHFKTRLDLLHAVRDALIGHRELYRKGILHRDVSVPNILFGSADASEGSQGCLIDLDVAVRTELGVSPVPTTSRIGTRLYQSIFVLRSESDKLGVPHDYLDDLEAFFYVM
;
A
#
# COMPACT_ATOMS: atom_id res chain seq x y z
N PHE A 1 3.71 4.39 -12.61
CA PHE A 1 4.32 3.72 -13.77
C PHE A 1 5.33 4.67 -14.40
N ALA A 2 6.12 4.22 -15.37
CA ALA A 2 6.98 5.06 -16.19
C ALA A 2 6.82 4.66 -17.66
N ARG A 3 6.89 5.63 -18.57
CA ARG A 3 6.88 5.39 -20.02
C ARG A 3 8.17 5.94 -20.63
N SER A 4 8.76 5.19 -21.55
CA SER A 4 9.94 5.59 -22.30
C SER A 4 9.67 5.37 -23.78
N LEU A 5 9.88 6.43 -24.57
CA LEU A 5 9.81 6.38 -26.02
C LEU A 5 11.24 6.23 -26.56
N MET A 6 11.49 5.14 -27.27
CA MET A 6 12.77 4.89 -27.92
C MET A 6 12.61 5.17 -29.41
N ILE A 7 13.36 6.15 -29.92
CA ILE A 7 13.33 6.56 -31.33
C ILE A 7 14.74 6.43 -31.91
N SER A 8 14.83 5.91 -33.13
CA SER A 8 16.01 5.98 -33.99
C SER A 8 15.63 6.62 -35.32
N GLU A 9 16.58 6.75 -36.23
CA GLU A 9 16.35 7.28 -37.58
C GLU A 9 15.20 6.57 -38.31
N ASN A 10 15.07 5.25 -38.12
CA ASN A 10 14.15 4.43 -38.89
C ASN A 10 13.01 3.84 -38.05
N HIS A 11 13.13 3.82 -36.72
CA HIS A 11 12.23 3.04 -35.88
C HIS A 11 11.79 3.75 -34.61
N VAL A 12 10.62 3.36 -34.10
CA VAL A 12 10.10 3.77 -32.80
C VAL A 12 9.54 2.58 -32.04
N ARG A 13 9.65 2.61 -30.71
CA ARG A 13 8.87 1.75 -29.80
C ARG A 13 8.61 2.46 -28.48
N LEU A 14 7.50 2.10 -27.86
CA LEU A 14 7.15 2.48 -26.50
C LEU A 14 7.45 1.34 -25.53
N ALA A 15 8.11 1.67 -24.41
CA ALA A 15 8.25 0.81 -23.24
C ALA A 15 7.44 1.41 -22.08
N HIS A 16 6.52 0.64 -21.52
CA HIS A 16 5.74 0.98 -20.34
C HIS A 16 6.17 0.11 -19.17
N TYR A 17 6.45 0.71 -18.01
CA TYR A 17 6.87 0.02 -16.80
C TYR A 17 5.88 0.32 -15.68
N ASP A 18 5.20 -0.69 -15.17
CA ASP A 18 4.26 -0.54 -14.05
C ASP A 18 4.48 -1.62 -12.98
N ARG A 19 3.47 -1.76 -12.10
CA ARG A 19 3.50 -2.68 -10.97
C ARG A 19 3.43 -4.15 -11.39
N SER A 20 2.92 -4.45 -12.59
CA SER A 20 2.94 -5.78 -13.20
C SER A 20 4.22 -6.02 -14.02
N GLY A 21 4.99 -4.96 -14.31
CA GLY A 21 6.28 -5.03 -14.99
C GLY A 21 6.32 -4.33 -16.33
N PRO A 22 7.34 -4.63 -17.15
CA PRO A 22 7.48 -4.00 -18.45
C PRO A 22 6.45 -4.56 -19.43
N TYR A 23 5.89 -3.67 -20.24
CA TYR A 23 5.23 -3.96 -21.50
C TYR A 23 5.95 -3.17 -22.59
N ILE A 24 6.55 -3.86 -23.54
CA ILE A 24 7.35 -3.25 -24.61
C ILE A 24 6.65 -3.55 -25.93
N THR A 25 6.30 -2.49 -26.64
CA THR A 25 5.68 -2.61 -27.97
C THR A 25 6.69 -3.13 -29.00
N PRO A 26 6.23 -3.81 -30.06
CA PRO A 26 7.09 -4.17 -31.19
C PRO A 26 7.80 -2.95 -31.77
N LEU A 27 9.01 -3.17 -32.29
CA LEU A 27 9.74 -2.12 -33.00
C LEU A 27 9.02 -1.80 -34.31
N CYS A 28 8.68 -0.54 -34.54
CA CYS A 28 7.92 -0.10 -35.71
C CYS A 28 8.76 0.82 -36.60
N ASN A 29 8.77 0.57 -37.91
CA ASN A 29 9.39 1.48 -38.88
C ASN A 29 8.55 2.77 -39.01
N ILE A 30 9.16 3.93 -38.79
CA ILE A 30 8.46 5.22 -38.77
C ILE A 30 8.09 5.71 -40.18
N HIS A 31 8.88 5.36 -41.20
CA HIS A 31 8.61 5.73 -42.58
C HIS A 31 7.43 4.93 -43.15
N SER A 32 7.25 3.69 -42.70
CA SER A 32 6.08 2.87 -43.08
C SER A 32 4.81 3.24 -42.32
N LYS A 33 4.91 3.76 -41.07
CA LYS A 33 3.76 4.11 -40.22
C LYS A 33 3.95 5.47 -39.51
N PRO A 34 4.05 6.58 -40.26
CA PRO A 34 4.34 7.90 -39.68
C PRO A 34 3.26 8.39 -38.70
N THR A 35 1.99 8.02 -38.94
CA THR A 35 0.88 8.34 -38.05
C THR A 35 1.01 7.72 -36.66
N LEU A 36 1.70 6.57 -36.53
CA LEU A 36 1.94 5.96 -35.22
C LEU A 36 2.91 6.81 -34.39
N LEU A 37 3.95 7.36 -35.01
CA LEU A 37 4.91 8.24 -34.32
C LEU A 37 4.20 9.48 -33.77
N VAL A 38 3.38 10.14 -34.60
CA VAL A 38 2.58 11.30 -34.18
C VAL A 38 1.66 10.95 -33.01
N ARG A 39 0.95 9.82 -33.09
CA ARG A 39 0.08 9.34 -32.01
C ARG A 39 0.84 9.06 -30.72
N LEU A 40 2.03 8.49 -30.79
CA LEU A 40 2.87 8.22 -29.61
C LEU A 40 3.34 9.52 -28.95
N ILE A 41 3.77 10.51 -29.74
CA ILE A 41 4.18 11.83 -29.21
C ILE A 41 2.99 12.52 -28.56
N LEU A 42 1.87 12.67 -29.28
CA LEU A 42 0.66 13.32 -28.76
C LEU A 42 0.12 12.63 -27.51
N GLY A 43 0.16 11.30 -27.47
CA GLY A 43 -0.27 10.53 -26.31
C GLY A 43 0.63 10.72 -25.09
N LEU A 44 1.94 10.96 -25.27
CA LEU A 44 2.88 11.19 -24.17
C LEU A 44 2.96 12.65 -23.72
N THR A 45 2.56 13.59 -24.58
CA THR A 45 2.52 15.03 -24.29
C THR A 45 1.11 15.56 -24.06
N CYS A 46 0.12 14.67 -23.91
CA CYS A 46 -1.26 15.06 -23.69
C CYS A 46 -1.40 15.76 -22.32
N PRO A 47 -2.06 16.92 -22.22
CA PRO A 47 -2.30 17.58 -20.93
C PRO A 47 -3.37 16.88 -20.09
N ASN A 48 -4.14 15.95 -20.69
CA ASN A 48 -5.17 15.21 -19.97
C ASN A 48 -4.53 14.10 -19.12
N GLU A 49 -4.58 14.29 -17.80
CA GLU A 49 -4.03 13.39 -16.80
C GLU A 49 -4.60 11.96 -16.90
N ASP A 50 -5.90 11.82 -17.14
CA ASP A 50 -6.57 10.52 -17.29
C ASP A 50 -6.07 9.78 -18.53
N VAL A 51 -5.90 10.48 -19.65
CA VAL A 51 -5.31 9.93 -20.89
C VAL A 51 -3.86 9.50 -20.66
N LEU A 52 -3.11 10.26 -19.86
CA LEU A 52 -1.77 9.85 -19.42
C LEU A 52 -1.81 8.69 -18.41
N GLY A 53 -2.98 8.32 -17.88
CA GLY A 53 -3.15 7.30 -16.86
C GLY A 53 -2.71 7.73 -15.47
N LEU A 54 -2.57 9.04 -15.24
CA LEU A 54 -2.31 9.61 -13.93
C LEU A 54 -3.56 9.46 -13.04
N ASP A 55 -3.34 9.45 -11.72
CA ASP A 55 -4.42 9.36 -10.77
C ASP A 55 -5.09 10.73 -10.57
N THR A 56 -6.21 10.94 -11.25
CA THR A 56 -6.94 12.22 -11.25
C THR A 56 -7.60 12.55 -9.91
N SER A 57 -7.64 11.61 -8.96
CA SER A 57 -8.12 11.89 -7.60
C SER A 57 -7.09 12.67 -6.77
N ILE A 58 -5.83 12.72 -7.22
CA ILE A 58 -4.76 13.49 -6.58
C ILE A 58 -4.54 14.75 -7.41
N GLN A 59 -4.79 15.91 -6.83
CA GLN A 59 -4.68 17.20 -7.52
C GLN A 59 -3.68 18.11 -6.81
N TRP A 60 -3.01 18.96 -7.57
CA TRP A 60 -1.99 19.87 -7.07
C TRP A 60 -2.30 21.30 -7.50
N ALA A 61 -2.16 22.26 -6.58
CA ALA A 61 -2.03 23.66 -6.93
C ALA A 61 -0.54 23.96 -7.17
N ILE A 62 -0.24 24.55 -8.31
CA ILE A 62 1.12 24.91 -8.71
C ILE A 62 1.19 26.43 -8.76
N ASP A 63 2.21 26.99 -8.11
CA ASP A 63 2.55 28.39 -8.24
C ASP A 63 3.14 28.64 -9.64
N GLU A 64 2.50 29.50 -10.43
CA GLU A 64 2.85 29.72 -11.84
C GLU A 64 4.22 30.38 -12.02
N GLU A 65 4.68 31.18 -11.06
CA GLU A 65 5.96 31.88 -11.13
C GLU A 65 7.13 30.94 -10.84
N THR A 66 6.98 30.06 -9.85
CA THR A 66 8.04 29.19 -9.34
C THR A 66 7.96 27.75 -9.87
N GLY A 67 6.81 27.36 -10.43
CA GLY A 67 6.51 25.99 -10.84
C GLY A 67 6.42 24.99 -9.67
N ARG A 68 6.35 25.47 -8.42
CA ARG A 68 6.34 24.62 -7.23
C ARG A 68 4.92 24.25 -6.82
N LYS A 69 4.78 23.04 -6.27
CA LYS A 69 3.52 22.58 -5.65
C LYS A 69 3.31 23.33 -4.34
N VAL A 70 2.23 24.10 -4.23
CA VAL A 70 1.92 24.90 -3.03
C VAL A 70 0.83 24.27 -2.16
N SER A 71 -0.07 23.51 -2.77
CA SER A 71 -1.03 22.67 -2.06
C SER A 71 -1.37 21.44 -2.90
N GLY A 72 -2.00 20.46 -2.27
CA GLY A 72 -2.55 19.33 -2.97
C GLY A 72 -3.71 18.70 -2.21
N THR A 73 -4.52 17.94 -2.93
CA THR A 73 -5.67 17.24 -2.38
C THR A 73 -5.71 15.80 -2.85
N ILE A 74 -6.32 14.93 -2.05
CA ILE A 74 -6.63 13.56 -2.44
C ILE A 74 -8.12 13.33 -2.21
N ARG A 75 -8.83 12.99 -3.28
CA ARG A 75 -10.21 12.54 -3.22
C ARG A 75 -10.27 11.04 -2.94
N VAL A 76 -11.13 10.64 -2.02
CA VAL A 76 -11.45 9.25 -1.71
C VAL A 76 -12.94 9.05 -1.95
N ASP A 77 -13.23 8.14 -2.86
CA ASP A 77 -14.58 7.78 -3.28
C ASP A 77 -14.91 6.41 -2.66
N GLU A 78 -15.54 6.43 -1.49
CA GLU A 78 -15.87 5.22 -0.71
C GLU A 78 -17.23 4.66 -1.13
N HIS A 79 -17.23 3.41 -1.59
CA HIS A 79 -18.45 2.70 -1.96
C HIS A 79 -18.85 1.74 -0.84
N SER A 80 -20.10 1.85 -0.38
CA SER A 80 -20.70 0.87 0.54
C SER A 80 -21.70 0.00 -0.21
N ASP A 81 -21.35 -1.28 -0.38
CA ASP A 81 -22.24 -2.27 -1.01
C ASP A 81 -23.53 -2.49 -0.20
N GLU A 82 -23.46 -2.36 1.13
CA GLU A 82 -24.59 -2.59 2.04
C GLU A 82 -25.71 -1.55 1.84
N ASN A 83 -25.34 -0.29 1.60
CA ASN A 83 -26.29 0.82 1.45
C ASN A 83 -26.38 1.35 0.02
N GLN A 84 -25.57 0.82 -0.91
CA GLN A 84 -25.39 1.34 -2.28
C GLN A 84 -25.07 2.84 -2.33
N THR A 85 -24.36 3.34 -1.31
CA THR A 85 -24.00 4.76 -1.21
C THR A 85 -22.57 4.99 -1.66
N LEU A 86 -22.35 6.12 -2.33
CA LEU A 86 -21.02 6.66 -2.63
C LEU A 86 -20.77 7.87 -1.74
N THR A 87 -19.77 7.78 -0.87
CA THR A 87 -19.32 8.90 -0.03
C THR A 87 -18.00 9.41 -0.59
N THR A 88 -17.98 10.67 -1.00
CA THR A 88 -16.77 11.32 -1.53
C THR A 88 -16.23 12.32 -0.52
N VAL A 89 -14.98 12.14 -0.11
CA VAL A 89 -14.26 13.08 0.77
C VAL A 89 -12.96 13.52 0.12
N THR A 90 -12.71 14.82 0.12
CA THR A 90 -11.46 15.41 -0.39
C THR A 90 -10.60 15.87 0.78
N TYR A 91 -9.45 15.23 0.96
CA TYR A 91 -8.49 15.52 2.02
C TYR A 91 -7.44 16.52 1.54
N ASN A 92 -7.05 17.44 2.42
CA ASN A 92 -5.97 18.38 2.14
C ASN A 92 -4.62 17.74 2.49
N LEU A 93 -3.66 17.74 1.57
CA LEU A 93 -2.33 17.22 1.85
C LEU A 93 -1.56 18.14 2.80
N ASP A 94 -0.89 17.55 3.78
CA ASP A 94 0.02 18.26 4.69
C ASP A 94 1.35 18.49 3.96
N MET A 95 1.46 19.63 3.29
CA MET A 95 2.64 20.00 2.50
C MET A 95 3.91 20.15 3.35
N GLY A 96 3.79 20.28 4.68
CA GLY A 96 4.92 20.32 5.60
C GLY A 96 5.55 18.95 5.87
N LYS A 97 4.88 17.85 5.48
CA LYS A 97 5.36 16.48 5.68
C LYS A 97 5.46 15.73 4.35
N PRO A 98 6.66 15.29 3.94
CA PRO A 98 6.80 14.54 2.71
C PRO A 98 6.06 13.19 2.81
N PRO A 99 5.51 12.68 1.69
CA PRO A 99 4.92 11.35 1.67
C PRO A 99 5.99 10.28 1.92
N LEU A 100 5.60 9.19 2.58
CA LEU A 100 6.43 8.00 2.74
C LEU A 100 6.30 7.16 1.46
N ILE A 101 7.38 7.01 0.70
CA ILE A 101 7.37 6.32 -0.60
C ILE A 101 8.31 5.11 -0.53
N ARG A 102 7.81 3.91 -0.87
CA ARG A 102 8.67 2.76 -1.14
C ARG A 102 9.15 2.82 -2.60
N PRO A 103 10.47 2.99 -2.90
CA PRO A 103 10.98 3.34 -4.23
C PRO A 103 10.99 2.19 -5.25
N THR A 104 10.33 1.07 -4.97
CA THR A 104 10.29 -0.09 -5.88
C THR A 104 9.30 0.16 -7.01
N ILE A 105 9.66 -0.16 -8.26
CA ILE A 105 8.74 -0.06 -9.42
C ILE A 105 7.79 -1.26 -9.46
N ARG A 106 8.32 -2.48 -9.31
CA ARG A 106 7.53 -3.71 -9.17
C ARG A 106 7.20 -3.99 -7.70
N GLY A 107 6.02 -4.55 -7.45
CA GLY A 107 5.56 -4.92 -6.11
C GLY A 107 4.48 -3.98 -5.57
N ARG A 108 4.42 -3.85 -4.25
CA ARG A 108 3.35 -3.13 -3.53
C ARG A 108 3.32 -1.64 -3.81
N GLY A 109 4.50 -1.04 -4.00
CA GLY A 109 4.58 0.36 -4.41
C GLY A 109 3.92 1.34 -3.46
N THR A 110 3.96 1.04 -2.16
CA THR A 110 3.24 1.75 -1.11
C THR A 110 3.64 3.22 -1.07
N VAL A 111 2.64 4.10 -1.03
CA VAL A 111 2.79 5.53 -0.79
C VAL A 111 1.85 5.92 0.34
N CYS A 112 2.38 6.51 1.40
CA CYS A 112 1.57 7.06 2.48
C CYS A 112 1.64 8.58 2.45
N TRP A 113 0.50 9.22 2.29
CA TRP A 113 0.35 10.67 2.24
C TRP A 113 -0.12 11.18 3.61
N HIS A 114 0.58 12.19 4.14
CA HIS A 114 0.07 12.93 5.28
C HIS A 114 -1.01 13.89 4.80
N ALA A 115 -2.18 13.84 5.42
CA ALA A 115 -3.31 14.68 5.04
C ALA A 115 -4.10 15.15 6.27
N ILE A 116 -5.01 16.07 6.04
CA ILE A 116 -5.89 16.67 7.05
C ILE A 116 -7.33 16.44 6.60
N HIS A 117 -8.16 15.93 7.51
CA HIS A 117 -9.57 15.73 7.28
C HIS A 117 -10.28 17.09 7.17
N PRO A 118 -11.10 17.32 6.12
CA PRO A 118 -11.63 18.66 5.84
C PRO A 118 -12.59 19.18 6.91
N SER A 119 -13.39 18.32 7.56
CA SER A 119 -14.37 18.74 8.57
C SER A 119 -13.84 18.75 10.01
N THR A 120 -13.05 17.75 10.42
CA THR A 120 -12.55 17.65 11.80
C THR A 120 -11.21 18.35 12.00
N ASN A 121 -10.52 18.71 10.92
CA ASN A 121 -9.16 19.25 10.93
C ASN A 121 -8.13 18.32 11.61
N GLU A 122 -8.47 17.03 11.76
CA GLU A 122 -7.57 16.02 12.30
C GLU A 122 -6.60 15.51 11.24
N GLY A 123 -5.39 15.17 11.68
CA GLY A 123 -4.40 14.56 10.80
C GLY A 123 -4.71 13.09 10.53
N VAL A 124 -4.65 12.71 9.25
CA VAL A 124 -4.83 11.33 8.78
C VAL A 124 -3.63 10.88 7.95
N LEU A 125 -3.55 9.57 7.69
CA LEU A 125 -2.57 8.98 6.79
C LEU A 125 -3.31 8.24 5.66
N ILE A 126 -3.12 8.68 4.43
CA ILE A 126 -3.74 8.04 3.26
C ILE A 126 -2.72 7.08 2.64
N LYS A 127 -2.98 5.77 2.68
CA LYS A 127 -2.13 4.72 2.14
C LYS A 127 -2.64 4.28 0.78
N ASP A 128 -1.83 4.47 -0.26
CA ASP A 128 -1.99 3.85 -1.58
C ASP A 128 -1.10 2.61 -1.67
N ALA A 129 -1.66 1.46 -2.07
CA ALA A 129 -0.87 0.26 -2.34
C ALA A 129 -1.43 -0.58 -3.49
N TRP A 130 -0.58 -1.43 -4.05
CA TRP A 130 -0.93 -2.34 -5.13
C TRP A 130 -0.86 -3.79 -4.67
N ARG A 131 -1.91 -4.56 -4.97
CA ARG A 131 -2.00 -5.99 -4.67
C ARG A 131 -2.18 -6.83 -5.92
N SER A 132 -1.89 -8.13 -5.83
CA SER A 132 -2.35 -9.08 -6.86
C SER A 132 -3.86 -9.12 -6.85
N GLY A 133 -4.51 -9.20 -8.02
CA GLY A 133 -5.97 -9.35 -8.09
C GLY A 133 -6.49 -10.59 -7.34
N GLU A 134 -5.68 -11.65 -7.28
CA GLU A 134 -5.98 -12.91 -6.58
C GLU A 134 -5.82 -12.82 -5.04
N ARG A 135 -5.17 -11.77 -4.53
CA ARG A 135 -4.97 -11.60 -3.09
C ARG A 135 -6.13 -10.83 -2.47
N THR A 136 -6.56 -11.29 -1.30
CA THR A 136 -7.43 -10.54 -0.38
C THR A 136 -6.86 -9.14 -0.15
N SER A 137 -7.75 -8.15 -0.10
CA SER A 137 -7.32 -6.77 0.13
C SER A 137 -6.96 -6.53 1.59
N GLU A 138 -5.96 -5.69 1.81
CA GLU A 138 -5.65 -5.15 3.15
C GLU A 138 -6.87 -4.46 3.77
N VAL A 139 -7.67 -3.78 2.94
CA VAL A 139 -8.91 -3.12 3.34
C VAL A 139 -9.85 -4.09 4.04
N GLU A 140 -9.94 -5.35 3.58
CA GLU A 140 -10.82 -6.34 4.19
C GLU A 140 -10.36 -6.72 5.60
N HIS A 141 -9.04 -6.87 5.80
CA HIS A 141 -8.47 -7.11 7.12
C HIS A 141 -8.66 -5.90 8.04
N LEU A 142 -8.45 -4.69 7.52
CA LEU A 142 -8.65 -3.44 8.26
C LEU A 142 -10.11 -3.23 8.68
N ARG A 143 -11.08 -3.51 7.79
CA ARG A 143 -12.51 -3.51 8.12
C ARG A 143 -12.84 -4.52 9.22
N SER A 144 -12.28 -5.72 9.12
CA SER A 144 -12.48 -6.76 10.13
C SER A 144 -11.84 -6.36 11.48
N ALA A 145 -10.74 -5.61 11.45
CA ALA A 145 -10.05 -5.09 12.62
C ALA A 145 -10.68 -3.82 13.24
N ALA A 146 -11.75 -3.29 12.65
CA ALA A 146 -12.41 -2.09 13.15
C ALA A 146 -12.79 -2.22 14.63
N GLY A 147 -12.49 -1.17 15.40
CA GLY A 147 -12.73 -1.09 16.84
C GLY A 147 -11.76 -1.87 17.73
N ILE A 148 -10.79 -2.60 17.17
CA ILE A 148 -9.77 -3.29 17.98
C ILE A 148 -8.78 -2.26 18.53
N ARG A 149 -8.72 -2.15 19.86
CA ARG A 149 -7.69 -1.34 20.52
C ARG A 149 -6.31 -1.96 20.29
N GLY A 150 -5.31 -1.11 20.02
CA GLY A 150 -3.95 -1.55 19.72
C GLY A 150 -3.73 -1.93 18.25
N VAL A 151 -4.72 -1.71 17.37
CA VAL A 151 -4.61 -1.87 15.92
C VAL A 151 -5.01 -0.58 15.23
N VAL A 152 -4.43 -0.32 14.06
CA VAL A 152 -4.70 0.87 13.27
C VAL A 152 -6.18 1.02 12.92
N GLU A 153 -6.72 2.21 13.14
CA GLU A 153 -8.10 2.55 12.81
C GLU A 153 -8.23 2.95 11.33
N LEU A 154 -9.11 2.23 10.61
CA LEU A 154 -9.54 2.57 9.25
C LEU A 154 -10.70 3.57 9.30
N LEU A 155 -10.52 4.72 8.67
CA LEU A 155 -11.49 5.83 8.66
C LEU A 155 -12.34 5.86 7.38
N ALA A 156 -11.73 5.54 6.24
CA ALA A 156 -12.40 5.45 4.94
C ALA A 156 -11.53 4.62 3.98
N TYR A 157 -12.10 4.10 2.89
CA TYR A 157 -11.33 3.37 1.90
C TYR A 157 -11.93 3.42 0.49
N GLN A 158 -11.09 3.06 -0.48
CA GLN A 158 -11.48 2.77 -1.85
C GLN A 158 -10.69 1.52 -2.29
N ASP A 159 -11.34 0.37 -2.33
CA ASP A 159 -10.63 -0.91 -2.59
C ASP A 159 -10.19 -1.09 -4.05
N PHE A 160 -10.82 -0.35 -4.96
CA PHE A 160 -10.51 -0.35 -6.38
C PHE A 160 -10.35 1.09 -6.89
N CYS A 161 -9.11 1.54 -7.01
CA CYS A 161 -8.78 2.84 -7.62
C CYS A 161 -8.38 2.70 -9.08
N ALA A 162 -7.63 1.64 -9.41
CA ALA A 162 -7.08 1.39 -10.74
C ALA A 162 -6.58 -0.06 -10.87
N GLU A 163 -6.36 -0.52 -12.10
CA GLU A 163 -5.67 -1.79 -12.36
C GLU A 163 -4.62 -1.66 -13.46
N THR A 164 -3.55 -2.45 -13.42
CA THR A 164 -2.47 -2.37 -14.42
C THR A 164 -2.84 -2.97 -15.77
N ARG A 165 -3.85 -3.85 -15.81
CA ARG A 165 -4.35 -4.45 -17.04
C ARG A 165 -4.88 -3.40 -18.03
N THR A 166 -5.40 -2.26 -17.56
CA THR A 166 -5.90 -1.18 -18.43
C THR A 166 -4.80 -0.55 -19.30
N PHE A 167 -3.53 -0.65 -18.89
CA PHE A 167 -2.39 -0.17 -19.66
C PHE A 167 -1.89 -1.13 -20.75
N ARG A 168 -2.60 -2.24 -20.99
CA ARG A 168 -2.23 -3.29 -21.94
C ARG A 168 -3.36 -3.54 -22.94
N PRO A 169 -3.05 -3.94 -24.19
CA PRO A 169 -4.06 -4.31 -25.18
C PRO A 169 -4.92 -5.46 -24.65
N GLN A 170 -6.21 -5.51 -24.99
CA GLN A 170 -7.08 -6.60 -24.57
C GLN A 170 -7.42 -7.52 -25.75
N PRO A 171 -7.25 -8.85 -25.63
CA PRO A 171 -6.67 -9.57 -24.48
C PRO A 171 -5.14 -9.47 -24.43
N PHE A 172 -4.55 -9.37 -23.23
CA PHE A 172 -3.10 -9.51 -23.02
C PHE A 172 -2.82 -10.73 -22.15
N THR A 173 -2.10 -11.69 -22.72
CA THR A 173 -1.63 -12.89 -22.03
C THR A 173 -0.12 -12.98 -22.13
N ALA A 174 0.56 -12.90 -20.99
CA ALA A 174 1.99 -13.19 -20.88
C ALA A 174 2.22 -14.02 -19.63
N LYS A 175 3.15 -14.98 -19.69
CA LYS A 175 3.43 -15.93 -18.60
C LYS A 175 3.71 -15.24 -17.26
N ASP A 176 4.38 -14.09 -17.30
CA ASP A 176 4.80 -13.35 -16.11
C ASP A 176 3.89 -12.15 -15.77
N PHE A 177 2.75 -12.02 -16.46
CA PHE A 177 1.81 -10.94 -16.21
C PHE A 177 0.80 -11.35 -15.13
N GLY A 178 0.94 -10.74 -13.95
CA GLY A 178 -0.10 -10.74 -12.92
C GLY A 178 -0.71 -9.36 -12.80
N ASN A 179 -2.02 -9.23 -13.05
CA ASN A 179 -2.75 -7.97 -12.88
C ASN A 179 -2.60 -7.46 -11.45
N LYS A 180 -2.36 -6.15 -11.30
CA LYS A 180 -2.29 -5.49 -10.00
C LYS A 180 -3.41 -4.48 -9.87
N ILE A 181 -4.08 -4.52 -8.72
CA ILE A 181 -5.18 -3.63 -8.36
C ILE A 181 -4.66 -2.65 -7.30
N LYS A 182 -4.93 -1.35 -7.50
CA LYS A 182 -4.64 -0.29 -6.56
C LYS A 182 -5.79 -0.14 -5.59
N MET A 183 -5.47 -0.08 -4.30
CA MET A 183 -6.37 0.31 -3.22
C MET A 183 -5.88 1.61 -2.58
N ARG A 184 -6.81 2.30 -1.91
CA ARG A 184 -6.55 3.45 -1.05
C ARG A 184 -7.23 3.27 0.29
N ALA A 185 -6.51 3.47 1.38
CA ALA A 185 -7.05 3.44 2.74
C ALA A 185 -6.71 4.74 3.47
N VAL A 186 -7.70 5.35 4.12
CA VAL A 186 -7.52 6.48 5.02
C VAL A 186 -7.43 5.93 6.44
N LEU A 187 -6.27 6.08 7.06
CA LEU A 187 -5.95 5.57 8.37
C LEU A 187 -5.85 6.73 9.36
N LYS A 188 -6.24 6.48 10.61
CA LYS A 188 -5.94 7.40 11.70
C LYS A 188 -4.43 7.60 11.82
N ARG A 189 -4.01 8.84 12.06
CA ARG A 189 -2.59 9.15 12.25
C ARG A 189 -2.18 8.90 13.70
N TYR A 190 -1.24 7.99 13.88
CA TYR A 190 -0.61 7.69 15.16
C TYR A 190 0.75 8.41 15.29
N GLY A 191 1.43 8.18 16.42
CA GLY A 191 2.77 8.68 16.69
C GLY A 191 3.86 8.05 15.82
N ALA A 192 5.12 8.31 16.20
CA ALA A 192 6.27 7.73 15.52
C ALA A 192 6.38 6.22 15.75
N SER A 193 7.18 5.55 14.92
CA SER A 193 7.59 4.15 15.19
C SER A 193 8.24 4.04 16.57
N ILE A 194 8.04 2.89 17.21
CA ILE A 194 8.69 2.55 18.47
C ILE A 194 10.22 2.60 18.39
N TRP A 195 10.83 2.60 17.19
CA TRP A 195 12.26 2.89 17.01
C TRP A 195 12.71 4.20 17.70
N HIS A 196 11.81 5.18 17.83
CA HIS A 196 12.09 6.48 18.42
C HIS A 196 11.65 6.60 19.89
N PHE A 197 11.59 5.48 20.63
CA PHE A 197 11.21 5.49 22.04
C PHE A 197 12.15 6.38 22.88
N LYS A 198 11.58 7.10 23.86
CA LYS A 198 12.35 7.96 24.77
C LYS A 198 12.75 7.21 26.04
N THR A 199 11.84 6.38 26.55
CA THR A 199 12.08 5.56 27.73
C THR A 199 11.75 4.10 27.46
N ARG A 200 12.36 3.19 28.22
CA ARG A 200 12.04 1.76 28.18
C ARG A 200 10.56 1.50 28.50
N LEU A 201 9.99 2.33 29.38
CA LEU A 201 8.59 2.19 29.77
C LEU A 201 7.64 2.54 28.60
N ASP A 202 7.97 3.55 27.80
CA ASP A 202 7.20 3.88 26.60
C ASP A 202 7.19 2.70 25.61
N LEU A 203 8.37 2.11 25.38
CA LEU A 203 8.52 0.94 24.51
C LEU A 203 7.65 -0.22 25.01
N LEU A 204 7.74 -0.56 26.31
CA LEU A 204 6.97 -1.65 26.90
C LEU A 204 5.46 -1.41 26.82
N HIS A 205 4.98 -0.19 27.08
CA HIS A 205 3.57 0.14 26.93
C HIS A 205 3.10 0.00 25.47
N ALA A 206 3.88 0.50 24.51
CA ALA A 206 3.51 0.42 23.11
C ALA A 206 3.48 -1.03 22.59
N VAL A 207 4.48 -1.83 22.95
CA VAL A 207 4.55 -3.26 22.59
C VAL A 207 3.42 -4.04 23.25
N ARG A 208 3.12 -3.78 24.54
CA ARG A 208 1.98 -4.40 25.26
C ARG A 208 0.67 -4.14 24.52
N ASP A 209 0.41 -2.89 24.15
CA ASP A 209 -0.87 -2.53 23.52
C ASP A 209 -0.98 -3.11 22.11
N ALA A 210 0.12 -3.13 21.34
CA ALA A 210 0.18 -3.81 20.04
C ALA A 210 -0.01 -5.33 20.14
N LEU A 211 0.54 -5.97 21.18
CA LEU A 211 0.35 -7.40 21.45
C LEU A 211 -1.09 -7.74 21.83
N ILE A 212 -1.74 -6.88 22.62
CA ILE A 212 -3.18 -7.00 22.90
C ILE A 212 -3.99 -6.87 21.61
N GLY A 213 -3.67 -5.88 20.77
CA GLY A 213 -4.28 -5.72 19.45
C GLY A 213 -4.10 -6.95 18.54
N HIS A 214 -2.89 -7.51 18.50
CA HIS A 214 -2.59 -8.76 17.79
C HIS A 214 -3.43 -9.94 18.28
N ARG A 215 -3.58 -10.11 19.59
CA ARG A 215 -4.45 -11.15 20.17
C ARG A 215 -5.89 -11.01 19.73
N GLU A 216 -6.41 -9.79 19.64
CA GLU A 216 -7.78 -9.54 19.16
C GLU A 216 -7.91 -9.78 17.65
N LEU A 217 -6.89 -9.46 16.84
CA LEU A 217 -6.83 -9.85 15.43
C LEU A 217 -6.91 -11.37 15.28
N TYR A 218 -6.10 -12.09 16.05
CA TYR A 218 -6.10 -13.56 16.07
C TYR A 218 -7.48 -14.12 16.41
N ARG A 219 -8.17 -13.55 17.41
CA ARG A 219 -9.54 -13.92 17.80
C ARG A 219 -10.56 -13.70 16.69
N LYS A 220 -10.33 -12.73 15.79
CA LYS A 220 -11.12 -12.52 14.57
C LYS A 220 -10.64 -13.37 13.38
N GLY A 221 -9.72 -14.32 13.61
CA GLY A 221 -9.17 -15.19 12.59
C GLY A 221 -8.23 -14.48 11.64
N ILE A 222 -7.45 -13.50 12.12
CA ILE A 222 -6.47 -12.75 11.30
C ILE A 222 -5.06 -12.96 11.86
N LEU A 223 -4.14 -13.43 11.02
CA LEU A 223 -2.70 -13.45 11.31
C LEU A 223 -2.02 -12.25 10.68
N HIS A 224 -1.10 -11.60 11.40
CA HIS A 224 -0.44 -10.38 10.92
C HIS A 224 0.68 -10.70 9.93
N ARG A 225 1.58 -11.62 10.28
CA ARG A 225 2.72 -12.11 9.46
C ARG A 225 3.80 -11.10 9.09
N ASP A 226 3.77 -9.91 9.68
CA ASP A 226 4.80 -8.87 9.53
C ASP A 226 4.93 -8.00 10.78
N VAL A 227 4.88 -8.63 11.96
CA VAL A 227 5.17 -7.91 13.20
C VAL A 227 6.64 -7.49 13.18
N SER A 228 6.88 -6.19 13.30
CA SER A 228 8.22 -5.62 13.25
C SER A 228 8.23 -4.22 13.85
N VAL A 229 9.40 -3.72 14.23
CA VAL A 229 9.58 -2.35 14.77
C VAL A 229 8.93 -1.24 13.92
N PRO A 230 9.05 -1.20 12.58
CA PRO A 230 8.40 -0.16 11.78
C PRO A 230 6.87 -0.28 11.77
N ASN A 231 6.32 -1.45 12.10
CA ASN A 231 4.89 -1.73 12.10
C ASN A 231 4.23 -1.57 13.48
N ILE A 232 4.98 -1.10 14.48
CA ILE A 232 4.43 -0.71 15.78
C ILE A 232 4.70 0.77 15.99
N LEU A 233 3.62 1.54 16.13
CA LEU A 233 3.65 2.98 16.36
C LEU A 233 3.24 3.31 17.79
N PHE A 234 3.73 4.43 18.30
CA PHE A 234 3.17 5.04 19.51
C PHE A 234 1.75 5.54 19.27
N GLY A 235 0.95 5.54 20.33
CA GLY A 235 -0.36 6.20 20.36
C GLY A 235 -0.29 7.70 20.07
N SER A 236 -1.46 8.34 20.03
CA SER A 236 -1.54 9.81 20.03
C SER A 236 -0.91 10.39 21.30
N ALA A 237 -0.52 11.67 21.26
CA ALA A 237 0.17 12.33 22.38
C ALA A 237 -0.65 12.35 23.68
N ASP A 238 -1.97 12.29 23.57
CA ASP A 238 -2.99 12.29 24.61
C ASP A 238 -3.59 10.89 24.86
N ALA A 239 -2.95 9.84 24.37
CA ALA A 239 -3.43 8.48 24.52
C ALA A 239 -3.62 8.09 25.99
N SER A 240 -4.83 7.60 26.31
CA SER A 240 -5.11 6.99 27.60
C SER A 240 -4.35 5.69 27.79
N GLU A 241 -4.24 5.23 29.05
CA GLU A 241 -3.63 3.96 29.37
C GLU A 241 -4.27 2.82 28.55
N GLY A 242 -3.41 2.00 27.92
CA GLY A 242 -3.83 0.92 27.03
C GLY A 242 -4.04 1.34 25.56
N SER A 243 -3.82 2.60 25.21
CA SER A 243 -3.84 3.10 23.82
C SER A 243 -2.50 3.73 23.40
N GLN A 244 -1.42 3.36 24.09
CA GLN A 244 -0.08 3.93 23.96
C GLN A 244 0.73 3.29 22.83
N GLY A 245 0.24 2.18 22.27
CA GLY A 245 0.80 1.52 21.10
C GLY A 245 -0.27 1.08 20.11
N CYS A 246 0.16 0.92 18.85
CA CYS A 246 -0.71 0.54 17.75
C CYS A 246 0.07 -0.31 16.73
N LEU A 247 -0.46 -1.47 16.40
CA LEU A 247 0.00 -2.34 15.32
C LEU A 247 -0.60 -1.89 13.99
N ILE A 248 0.25 -1.73 12.97
CA ILE A 248 -0.11 -1.24 11.64
C ILE A 248 0.32 -2.25 10.54
N ASP A 249 -0.13 -2.01 9.31
CA ASP A 249 0.30 -2.74 8.09
C ASP A 249 -0.20 -4.20 8.01
N LEU A 250 -1.48 -4.36 7.62
CA LEU A 250 -2.13 -5.67 7.43
C LEU A 250 -2.03 -6.17 5.97
N ASP A 251 -1.05 -5.68 5.21
CA ASP A 251 -0.98 -5.89 3.76
C ASP A 251 -0.55 -7.32 3.36
N VAL A 252 0.11 -8.02 4.28
CA VAL A 252 0.42 -9.44 4.20
C VAL A 252 -0.36 -10.26 5.22
N ALA A 253 -1.38 -9.69 5.87
CA ALA A 253 -2.24 -10.47 6.75
C ALA A 253 -3.05 -11.53 5.96
N VAL A 254 -3.53 -12.56 6.66
CA VAL A 254 -4.43 -13.58 6.10
C VAL A 254 -5.52 -13.94 7.09
N ARG A 255 -6.66 -14.36 6.54
CA ARG A 255 -7.67 -15.09 7.30
C ARG A 255 -7.18 -16.50 7.65
N THR A 256 -7.51 -16.94 8.85
CA THR A 256 -7.22 -18.27 9.39
C THR A 256 -8.42 -18.79 10.16
N GLU A 257 -8.63 -20.11 10.13
CA GLU A 257 -9.69 -20.78 10.91
C GLU A 257 -9.16 -21.38 12.24
N LEU A 258 -7.89 -21.80 12.28
CA LEU A 258 -7.28 -22.47 13.45
C LEU A 258 -5.93 -21.86 13.86
N GLY A 259 -5.76 -20.56 13.59
CA GLY A 259 -4.48 -19.89 13.82
C GLY A 259 -3.34 -20.23 12.87
N VAL A 260 -3.61 -20.94 11.78
CA VAL A 260 -2.63 -21.41 10.79
C VAL A 260 -2.93 -20.78 9.43
N SER A 261 -1.91 -20.19 8.79
CA SER A 261 -2.01 -19.61 7.45
C SER A 261 -2.45 -20.66 6.42
N PRO A 262 -3.45 -20.36 5.58
CA PRO A 262 -3.85 -21.24 4.48
C PRO A 262 -2.83 -21.24 3.32
N VAL A 263 -1.89 -20.29 3.36
CA VAL A 263 -0.83 -20.13 2.35
C VAL A 263 0.48 -20.68 2.91
N PRO A 264 1.25 -21.46 2.13
CA PRO A 264 2.57 -21.93 2.53
C PRO A 264 3.48 -20.78 2.95
N THR A 265 4.32 -21.06 3.94
CA THR A 265 5.31 -20.10 4.42
C THR A 265 6.34 -19.80 3.35
N THR A 266 6.69 -18.53 3.23
CA THR A 266 7.81 -18.10 2.40
C THR A 266 8.56 -17.00 3.12
N SER A 267 9.88 -17.10 3.13
CA SER A 267 10.80 -16.06 3.60
C SER A 267 10.63 -14.69 2.91
N ARG A 268 9.88 -14.64 1.80
CA ARG A 268 9.54 -13.39 1.10
C ARG A 268 8.41 -12.60 1.77
N ILE A 269 7.71 -13.18 2.73
CA ILE A 269 6.63 -12.53 3.50
C ILE A 269 7.20 -12.01 4.82
N GLY A 270 6.87 -10.76 5.14
CA GLY A 270 7.31 -10.13 6.38
C GLY A 270 8.74 -9.60 6.32
N THR A 271 9.17 -9.03 7.45
CA THR A 271 10.48 -8.40 7.61
C THR A 271 11.51 -9.43 8.11
N ARG A 272 12.52 -9.75 7.28
CA ARG A 272 13.46 -10.87 7.50
C ARG A 272 14.10 -10.94 8.88
N LEU A 273 14.41 -9.80 9.49
CA LEU A 273 15.03 -9.74 10.83
C LEU A 273 14.10 -10.20 11.96
N TYR A 274 12.78 -10.19 11.73
CA TYR A 274 11.75 -10.55 12.72
C TYR A 274 11.05 -11.85 12.38
N GLN A 275 11.48 -12.55 11.33
CA GLN A 275 10.91 -13.85 10.98
C GLN A 275 11.32 -14.89 12.01
N SER A 276 10.36 -15.75 12.37
CA SER A 276 10.62 -16.89 13.25
C SER A 276 11.64 -17.84 12.64
N ILE A 277 12.27 -18.64 13.51
CA ILE A 277 13.19 -19.69 13.06
C ILE A 277 12.50 -20.71 12.14
N PHE A 278 11.20 -20.98 12.35
CA PHE A 278 10.43 -21.88 11.50
C PHE A 278 10.21 -21.30 10.11
N VAL A 279 9.87 -20.00 10.02
CA VAL A 279 9.73 -19.30 8.73
C VAL A 279 11.07 -19.29 7.98
N LEU A 280 12.19 -19.01 8.66
CA LEU A 280 13.51 -19.01 8.03
C LEU A 280 13.94 -20.40 7.56
N ARG A 281 13.69 -21.46 8.34
CA ARG A 281 14.04 -22.84 7.97
C ARG A 281 13.21 -23.38 6.81
N SER A 282 12.01 -22.84 6.58
CA SER A 282 11.18 -23.22 5.42
C SER A 282 11.84 -22.94 4.06
N GLU A 283 12.87 -22.08 3.99
CA GLU A 283 13.67 -21.90 2.76
C GLU A 283 14.53 -23.14 2.44
N SER A 284 14.96 -23.86 3.48
CA SER A 284 15.94 -24.96 3.39
C SER A 284 15.26 -26.32 3.43
N ASP A 285 14.28 -26.49 4.32
CA ASP A 285 13.50 -27.70 4.47
C ASP A 285 12.19 -27.56 3.70
N LYS A 286 11.98 -28.42 2.68
CA LYS A 286 10.74 -28.51 1.88
C LYS A 286 9.47 -28.82 2.70
N LEU A 287 9.55 -28.85 4.02
CA LEU A 287 8.44 -29.17 4.91
C LEU A 287 7.41 -28.03 5.04
N GLY A 288 7.76 -26.79 4.66
CA GLY A 288 6.81 -25.72 4.38
C GLY A 288 5.73 -25.51 5.45
N VAL A 289 6.06 -25.64 6.74
CA VAL A 289 5.10 -25.52 7.84
C VAL A 289 4.44 -24.14 7.74
N PRO A 290 3.10 -24.04 7.64
CA PRO A 290 2.44 -22.76 7.43
C PRO A 290 2.60 -21.83 8.63
N HIS A 291 2.78 -20.54 8.35
CA HIS A 291 2.92 -19.48 9.35
C HIS A 291 1.72 -19.47 10.27
N ASP A 292 1.94 -19.48 11.57
CA ASP A 292 0.88 -19.46 12.58
C ASP A 292 1.02 -18.26 13.53
N TYR A 293 0.21 -18.22 14.59
CA TYR A 293 0.27 -17.13 15.55
C TYR A 293 1.53 -17.15 16.43
N LEU A 294 2.19 -18.31 16.62
CA LEU A 294 3.44 -18.41 17.37
C LEU A 294 4.57 -17.71 16.64
N ASP A 295 4.58 -17.75 15.30
CA ASP A 295 5.53 -17.01 14.49
C ASP A 295 5.39 -15.48 14.68
N ASP A 296 4.17 -14.97 14.79
CA ASP A 296 3.93 -13.56 15.12
C ASP A 296 4.38 -13.23 16.57
N LEU A 297 4.20 -14.16 17.51
CA LEU A 297 4.66 -13.97 18.90
C LEU A 297 6.19 -14.01 19.01
N GLU A 298 6.87 -14.84 18.23
CA GLU A 298 8.34 -14.86 18.14
C GLU A 298 8.86 -13.54 17.55
N ALA A 299 8.15 -12.97 16.58
CA ALA A 299 8.46 -11.64 16.06
C ALA A 299 8.34 -10.53 17.13
N PHE A 300 7.34 -10.59 18.03
CA PHE A 300 7.26 -9.68 19.19
C PHE A 300 8.45 -9.83 20.14
N PHE A 301 8.98 -11.04 20.31
CA PHE A 301 10.20 -11.25 21.10
C PHE A 301 11.41 -10.55 20.47
N TYR A 302 11.55 -10.58 19.14
CA TYR A 302 12.63 -9.88 18.43
C TYR A 302 12.46 -8.35 18.35
N VAL A 303 11.26 -7.85 18.59
CA VAL A 303 11.00 -6.40 18.68
C VAL A 303 11.51 -5.82 20.01
N MET A 304 11.51 -6.61 21.08
CA MET A 304 11.94 -6.21 22.43
C MET A 304 13.45 -6.30 22.62
#